data_AF-A0A701NJS9-F1
#
_entry.id   AF-A0A701NJS9-F1
#
_cell.length_a   1.000
_cell.length_b   1.000
_cell.length_c   1.000
_cell.angle_alpha   90.00
_cell.angle_beta   90.00
_cell.angle_gamma   90.00
#
_symmetry.space_group_name_H-M   'P 1'
#
loop_
_entity.id
_entity.type
_entity.pdbx_description
1 polymer ?
#
loop_
_entity_poly.entity_id
_entity_poly.type
_entity_poly.pdbx_seq_one_letter_code
_entity_poly.pdbx_strand_id
1 'polypeptide(L)'
;MTQFASPVLHSLLDTDAYKLHMQQAVFHHYYDVQVAAEFRCRGDDLLGIYADAIREQVDAMQHLRLQEDEFQWLSGLPFFKPDYLNWLREFRYNPAQVCVTNDNGKLNIRLTGPWREVIMWEVPLLAVISELVHHYRSPNAGVDQALDALESKLVDFTALTANLDMSRFHLMDFGTRRRFSREVQQAIVKRLQQESWFVGTSNYDLARRLALTPMGTQAHEWFQAHQQ
;
A
#
# COMPACT_ATOMS: atom_id res chain seq x y z
N MET A 1 12.82 -22.29 -8.49
CA MET A 1 12.44 -20.91 -8.83
C MET A 1 13.57 -20.03 -8.36
N THR A 2 14.10 -19.14 -9.20
CA THR A 2 15.11 -18.16 -8.77
C THR A 2 14.52 -17.31 -7.64
N GLN A 3 15.22 -17.24 -6.50
CA GLN A 3 14.79 -16.52 -5.32
C GLN A 3 14.54 -15.05 -5.66
N PHE A 4 13.43 -14.51 -5.16
CA PHE A 4 13.14 -13.08 -5.20
C PHE A 4 14.01 -12.40 -4.12
N ALA A 5 15.31 -12.31 -4.39
CA ALA A 5 16.33 -12.01 -3.38
C ALA A 5 16.34 -10.56 -2.86
N SER A 6 15.51 -9.68 -3.43
CA SER A 6 15.42 -8.27 -3.02
C SER A 6 14.07 -7.96 -2.38
N PRO A 7 14.02 -7.18 -1.28
CA PRO A 7 12.76 -6.70 -0.72
C PRO A 7 11.96 -5.91 -1.75
N VAL A 8 10.66 -6.19 -1.89
CA VAL A 8 9.72 -5.40 -2.70
C VAL A 8 9.48 -4.03 -2.09
N LEU A 9 9.40 -3.98 -0.75
CA LEU A 9 9.18 -2.75 0.00
C LEU A 9 10.51 -2.18 0.49
N HIS A 10 10.67 -0.87 0.35
CA HIS A 10 11.90 -0.17 0.71
C HIS A 10 11.70 0.99 1.70
N SER A 11 10.45 1.32 2.00
CA SER A 11 10.05 2.41 2.88
C SER A 11 8.86 1.97 3.73
N LEU A 12 8.82 2.41 4.99
CA LEU A 12 7.62 2.25 5.85
C LEU A 12 6.44 3.06 5.32
N LEU A 13 6.71 4.11 4.53
CA LEU A 13 5.72 5.00 3.93
C LEU A 13 5.16 4.48 2.61
N ASP A 14 5.64 3.34 2.09
CA ASP A 14 5.06 2.69 0.90
C ASP A 14 3.75 1.96 1.26
N THR A 15 2.77 2.75 1.69
CA THR A 15 1.45 2.35 2.20
C THR A 15 0.46 3.50 1.98
N ASP A 16 -0.84 3.21 2.11
CA ASP A 16 -1.89 4.21 1.93
C ASP A 16 -2.03 5.10 3.18
N ALA A 17 -2.27 6.40 2.99
CA ALA A 17 -2.24 7.40 4.05
C ALA A 17 -3.23 7.14 5.19
N TYR A 18 -4.41 6.60 4.86
CA TYR A 18 -5.43 6.26 5.84
C TYR A 18 -4.94 5.21 6.87
N LYS A 19 -3.94 4.39 6.53
CA LYS A 19 -3.32 3.43 7.45
C LYS A 19 -2.70 4.14 8.64
N LEU A 20 -1.86 5.16 8.40
CA LEU A 20 -1.21 5.91 9.48
C LEU A 20 -2.22 6.82 10.22
N HIS A 21 -3.21 7.38 9.52
CA HIS A 21 -4.25 8.19 10.17
C HIS A 21 -5.03 7.34 11.19
N MET A 22 -5.47 6.15 10.78
CA MET A 22 -6.15 5.22 11.68
C MET A 22 -5.20 4.65 12.72
N GLN A 23 -3.94 4.34 12.38
CA GLN A 23 -2.96 3.84 13.34
C GLN A 23 -2.74 4.83 14.48
N GLN A 24 -2.64 6.14 14.20
CA GLN A 24 -2.59 7.15 15.25
C GLN A 24 -3.85 7.13 16.13
N ALA A 25 -5.04 7.04 15.53
CA ALA A 25 -6.28 6.96 16.30
C ALA A 25 -6.33 5.70 17.19
N VAL A 26 -5.91 4.55 16.66
CA VAL A 26 -5.80 3.30 17.42
C VAL A 26 -4.76 3.42 18.54
N PHE A 27 -3.61 4.03 18.27
CA PHE A 27 -2.56 4.30 19.26
C PHE A 27 -3.10 5.14 20.43
N HIS A 28 -3.90 6.18 20.16
CA HIS A 28 -4.44 7.05 21.21
C HIS A 28 -5.67 6.50 21.94
N HIS A 29 -6.51 5.71 21.28
CA HIS A 29 -7.82 5.33 21.82
C HIS A 29 -7.99 3.84 22.11
N TYR A 30 -7.23 2.98 21.46
CA TYR A 30 -7.42 1.53 21.43
C TYR A 30 -6.10 0.78 21.57
N TYR A 31 -5.18 1.32 22.37
CA TYR A 31 -3.79 0.87 22.43
C TYR A 31 -3.71 -0.64 22.65
N ASP A 32 -4.47 -1.20 23.59
CA ASP A 32 -4.39 -2.63 23.97
C ASP A 32 -5.33 -3.56 23.20
N VAL A 33 -6.10 -3.04 22.23
CA VAL A 33 -7.07 -3.85 21.46
C VAL A 33 -6.34 -4.85 20.58
N GLN A 34 -6.78 -6.11 20.61
CA GLN A 34 -6.29 -7.19 19.75
C GLN A 34 -7.22 -7.39 18.57
N VAL A 35 -6.65 -7.71 17.41
CA VAL A 35 -7.41 -7.99 16.18
C VAL A 35 -6.88 -9.23 15.48
N ALA A 36 -7.73 -9.79 14.62
CA ALA A 36 -7.32 -10.73 13.61
C ALA A 36 -7.84 -10.29 12.24
N ALA A 37 -7.02 -10.49 11.21
CA ALA A 37 -7.38 -10.25 9.81
C ALA A 37 -6.98 -11.46 8.97
N GLU A 38 -7.68 -11.67 7.85
CA GLU A 38 -7.41 -12.79 6.95
C GLU A 38 -7.37 -12.33 5.50
N PHE A 39 -6.38 -12.85 4.77
CA PHE A 39 -6.32 -12.72 3.32
C PHE A 39 -7.40 -13.59 2.67
N ARG A 40 -7.96 -13.05 1.57
CA ARG A 40 -8.88 -13.77 0.69
C ARG A 40 -8.58 -13.40 -0.76
N CYS A 41 -8.19 -14.40 -1.55
CA CYS A 41 -8.27 -14.29 -3.01
C CYS A 41 -9.73 -14.51 -3.42
N ARG A 42 -10.32 -13.56 -4.14
CA ARG A 42 -11.74 -13.63 -4.56
C ARG A 42 -11.96 -14.36 -5.89
N GLY A 43 -10.90 -14.65 -6.63
CA GLY A 43 -10.95 -15.44 -7.87
C GLY A 43 -10.52 -16.89 -7.65
N ASP A 44 -10.44 -17.65 -8.73
CA ASP A 44 -10.05 -19.06 -8.73
C ASP A 44 -8.52 -19.28 -8.74
N ASP A 45 -7.75 -18.22 -8.52
CA ASP A 45 -6.30 -18.25 -8.57
C ASP A 45 -5.70 -19.04 -7.41
N LEU A 46 -4.93 -20.08 -7.74
CA LEU A 46 -4.15 -20.87 -6.79
C LEU A 46 -2.79 -20.22 -6.52
N LEU A 47 -2.79 -19.26 -5.59
CA LEU A 47 -1.60 -18.47 -5.23
C LEU A 47 -0.68 -19.17 -4.21
N GLY A 48 -1.03 -20.38 -3.73
CA GLY A 48 -0.28 -21.09 -2.70
C GLY A 48 1.16 -21.42 -3.11
N ILE A 49 1.44 -21.49 -4.42
CA ILE A 49 2.79 -21.65 -4.97
C ILE A 49 3.75 -20.50 -4.61
N TYR A 50 3.23 -19.33 -4.23
CA TYR A 50 4.03 -18.16 -3.86
C TYR A 50 4.24 -18.03 -2.34
N ALA A 51 3.71 -18.96 -1.53
CA ALA A 51 3.72 -18.87 -0.08
C ALA A 51 5.13 -18.69 0.51
N ASP A 52 6.12 -19.44 0.01
CA ASP A 52 7.50 -19.36 0.52
C ASP A 52 8.12 -17.99 0.22
N ALA A 53 7.97 -17.47 -1.01
CA ALA A 53 8.44 -16.14 -1.39
C ALA A 53 7.72 -15.03 -0.59
N ILE A 54 6.43 -15.20 -0.29
CA ILE A 54 5.69 -14.27 0.57
C ILE A 54 6.25 -14.28 2.00
N ARG A 55 6.59 -15.45 2.56
CA ARG A 55 7.22 -15.53 3.89
C ARG A 55 8.57 -14.82 3.92
N GLU A 56 9.40 -15.00 2.91
CA GLU A 56 10.68 -14.27 2.79
C GLU A 56 10.48 -12.75 2.80
N GLN A 57 9.45 -12.25 2.10
CA GLN A 57 9.13 -10.82 2.09
C GLN A 57 8.54 -10.32 3.42
N VAL A 58 7.67 -11.11 4.06
CA VAL A 58 7.14 -10.82 5.41
C VAL A 58 8.29 -10.73 6.43
N ASP A 59 9.25 -11.66 6.36
CA ASP A 59 10.44 -11.63 7.21
C ASP A 59 11.28 -10.39 6.91
N ALA A 60 11.49 -10.04 5.63
CA ALA A 60 12.26 -8.86 5.25
C ALA A 60 11.63 -7.54 5.75
N MET A 61 10.30 -7.46 5.86
CA MET A 61 9.60 -6.26 6.36
C MET A 61 10.00 -5.89 7.79
N GLN A 62 10.52 -6.80 8.61
CA GLN A 62 10.99 -6.50 9.98
C GLN A 62 12.14 -5.47 10.00
N HIS A 63 12.86 -5.33 8.88
CA HIS A 63 13.96 -4.38 8.73
C HIS A 63 13.51 -2.99 8.28
N LEU A 64 12.25 -2.83 7.87
CA LEU A 64 11.68 -1.51 7.58
C LEU A 64 11.60 -0.70 8.87
N ARG A 65 12.06 0.54 8.77
CA ARG A 65 11.98 1.54 9.83
C ARG A 65 11.71 2.89 9.20
N LEU A 66 11.03 3.75 9.94
CA LEU A 66 10.86 5.14 9.57
C LEU A 66 12.25 5.82 9.55
N GLN A 67 12.68 6.28 8.38
CA GLN A 67 13.94 7.01 8.26
C GLN A 67 13.79 8.45 8.78
N GLU A 68 14.91 9.12 9.03
CA GLU A 68 14.89 10.48 9.58
C GLU A 68 14.20 11.47 8.64
N ASP A 69 14.45 11.39 7.32
CA ASP A 69 13.80 12.23 6.33
C ASP A 69 12.28 11.98 6.23
N GLU A 70 11.88 10.71 6.35
CA GLU A 70 10.47 10.31 6.42
C GLU A 70 9.79 10.85 7.69
N PHE A 71 10.47 10.76 8.85
CA PHE A 71 9.98 11.31 10.11
C PHE A 71 9.79 12.82 10.03
N GLN A 72 10.79 13.55 9.52
CA GLN A 72 10.72 15.01 9.41
C GLN A 72 9.60 15.43 8.45
N TRP A 73 9.43 14.69 7.36
CA TRP A 73 8.33 14.93 6.42
C TRP A 73 6.95 14.72 7.06
N LEU A 74 6.74 13.62 7.78
CA LEU A 74 5.50 13.38 8.52
C LEU A 74 5.26 14.45 9.61
N SER A 75 6.32 14.91 10.28
CA SER A 75 6.25 15.96 11.31
C SER A 75 5.81 17.31 10.75
N GLY A 76 6.03 17.55 9.46
CA GLY A 76 5.55 18.75 8.76
C GLY A 76 4.04 18.72 8.45
N LEU A 77 3.38 17.57 8.58
CA LEU A 77 1.94 17.44 8.35
C LEU A 77 1.14 17.83 9.60
N PRO A 78 0.03 18.57 9.46
CA PRO A 78 -0.60 19.27 10.59
C PRO A 78 -1.39 18.37 11.56
N PHE A 79 -1.52 17.08 11.27
CA PHE A 79 -2.42 16.17 11.98
C PHE A 79 -1.71 15.03 12.74
N PHE A 80 -0.40 14.84 12.54
CA PHE A 80 0.34 13.85 13.30
C PHE A 80 0.82 14.41 14.64
N LYS A 81 0.51 13.69 15.73
CA LYS A 81 0.95 14.11 17.07
C LYS A 81 2.38 13.64 17.36
N PRO A 82 3.19 14.42 18.10
CA PRO A 82 4.59 14.06 18.37
C PRO A 82 4.79 12.73 19.09
N ASP A 83 3.89 12.37 20.02
CA ASP A 83 3.94 11.10 20.75
C ASP A 83 3.76 9.89 19.82
N TYR A 84 2.80 9.96 18.90
CA TYR A 84 2.59 8.94 17.88
C TYR A 84 3.79 8.84 16.92
N LEU A 85 4.33 9.97 16.44
CA LEU A 85 5.48 9.94 15.53
C LEU A 85 6.73 9.36 16.19
N ASN A 86 6.98 9.68 17.47
CA ASN A 86 8.08 9.07 18.23
C ASN A 86 7.88 7.57 18.39
N TRP A 87 6.65 7.11 18.63
CA TRP A 87 6.34 5.67 18.65
C TRP A 87 6.55 5.03 17.27
N LEU A 88 6.10 5.68 16.18
CA LEU A 88 6.23 5.19 14.80
C LEU A 88 7.71 5.05 14.37
N ARG A 89 8.59 5.90 14.91
CA ARG A 89 10.05 5.80 14.68
C ARG A 89 10.63 4.49 15.23
N GLU A 90 10.12 4.04 16.38
CA GLU A 90 10.53 2.78 17.02
C GLU A 90 9.77 1.56 16.49
N PHE A 91 8.61 1.77 15.83
CA PHE A 91 7.81 0.71 15.24
C PHE A 91 8.64 -0.18 14.29
N ARG A 92 8.51 -1.49 14.46
CA ARG A 92 8.99 -2.51 13.53
C ARG A 92 7.87 -3.50 13.27
N TYR A 93 7.79 -3.97 12.03
CA TYR A 93 6.96 -5.12 11.72
C TYR A 93 7.44 -6.35 12.50
N ASN A 94 6.52 -7.11 13.07
CA ASN A 94 6.81 -8.37 13.75
C ASN A 94 6.30 -9.55 12.90
N PRO A 95 7.16 -10.26 12.16
CA PRO A 95 6.76 -11.38 11.30
C PRO A 95 5.95 -12.47 12.01
N ALA A 96 6.14 -12.67 13.32
CA ALA A 96 5.38 -13.64 14.10
C ALA A 96 3.87 -13.34 14.16
N GLN A 97 3.44 -12.12 13.79
CA GLN A 97 2.04 -11.75 13.66
C GLN A 97 1.38 -12.31 12.40
N VAL A 98 2.15 -12.84 11.44
CA VAL A 98 1.67 -13.25 10.12
C VAL A 98 1.92 -14.74 9.91
N CYS A 99 0.84 -15.51 9.79
CA CYS A 99 0.89 -16.92 9.43
C CYS A 99 0.52 -17.07 7.96
N VAL A 100 1.45 -17.58 7.14
CA VAL A 100 1.26 -17.84 5.71
C VAL A 100 1.27 -19.35 5.47
N THR A 101 0.21 -19.90 4.89
CA THR A 101 0.10 -21.33 4.54
C THR A 101 -0.34 -21.54 3.09
N ASN A 102 -0.01 -22.71 2.56
CA ASN A 102 -0.49 -23.20 1.28
C ASN A 102 -1.36 -24.43 1.53
N ASP A 103 -2.67 -24.26 1.39
CA ASP A 103 -3.64 -25.32 1.64
C ASP A 103 -4.20 -25.80 0.30
N ASN A 104 -3.63 -26.89 -0.23
CA ASN A 104 -3.99 -27.48 -1.52
C ASN A 104 -3.95 -26.47 -2.69
N GLY A 105 -2.91 -25.64 -2.75
CA GLY A 105 -2.72 -24.61 -3.77
C GLY A 105 -3.38 -23.27 -3.43
N LYS A 106 -4.21 -23.20 -2.39
CA LYS A 106 -4.81 -21.94 -1.93
C LYS A 106 -3.89 -21.25 -0.95
N LEU A 107 -3.57 -19.99 -1.22
CA LEU A 107 -2.83 -19.14 -0.31
C LEU A 107 -3.74 -18.69 0.83
N ASN A 108 -3.37 -19.03 2.06
CA ASN A 108 -4.02 -18.55 3.27
C ASN A 108 -3.03 -17.70 4.06
N ILE A 109 -3.48 -16.51 4.47
CA ILE A 109 -2.71 -15.64 5.34
C ILE A 109 -3.61 -15.18 6.47
N ARG A 110 -3.16 -15.36 7.70
CA ARG A 110 -3.84 -14.87 8.91
C ARG A 110 -2.89 -13.96 9.68
N LEU A 111 -3.40 -12.79 10.05
CA LEU A 111 -2.69 -11.81 10.86
C LEU A 111 -3.35 -11.72 12.23
N THR A 112 -2.55 -11.71 13.31
CA THR A 112 -3.04 -11.63 14.70
C THR A 112 -2.10 -10.78 15.56
N GLY A 113 -2.65 -9.93 16.42
CA GLY A 113 -1.86 -9.11 17.34
C GLY A 113 -2.53 -7.79 17.73
N PRO A 114 -1.79 -6.88 18.39
CA PRO A 114 -2.29 -5.55 18.75
C PRO A 114 -2.70 -4.76 17.50
N TRP A 115 -3.87 -4.14 17.51
CA TRP A 115 -4.40 -3.43 16.34
C TRP A 115 -3.47 -2.33 15.85
N ARG A 116 -2.87 -1.58 16.78
CA ARG A 116 -1.87 -0.52 16.49
C ARG A 116 -0.67 -1.03 15.68
N GLU A 117 -0.37 -2.32 15.74
CA GLU A 117 0.71 -2.96 14.98
C GLU A 117 0.16 -3.63 13.71
N VAL A 118 -0.88 -4.46 13.87
CA VAL A 118 -1.43 -5.29 12.78
C VAL A 118 -1.97 -4.44 11.62
N ILE A 119 -2.51 -3.26 11.91
CA ILE A 119 -3.08 -2.32 10.94
C ILE A 119 -2.14 -2.00 9.77
N MET A 120 -0.82 -1.98 10.02
CA MET A 120 0.19 -1.61 9.03
C MET A 120 0.53 -2.70 8.03
N TRP A 121 0.05 -3.93 8.21
CA TRP A 121 0.33 -5.03 7.29
C TRP A 121 -0.55 -5.01 6.03
N GLU A 122 -1.81 -4.54 6.12
CA GLU A 122 -2.81 -4.75 5.07
C GLU A 122 -2.31 -4.30 3.69
N VAL A 123 -1.95 -3.03 3.55
CA VAL A 123 -1.63 -2.44 2.25
C VAL A 123 -0.30 -2.97 1.71
N PRO A 124 0.80 -2.96 2.49
CA PRO A 124 2.09 -3.37 1.97
C PRO A 124 2.13 -4.87 1.66
N LEU A 125 1.47 -5.72 2.46
CA LEU A 125 1.42 -7.16 2.20
C LEU A 125 0.63 -7.47 0.92
N LEU A 126 -0.48 -6.77 0.66
CA LEU A 126 -1.21 -6.93 -0.61
C LEU A 126 -0.37 -6.46 -1.81
N ALA A 127 0.37 -5.36 -1.68
CA ALA A 127 1.27 -4.88 -2.73
C ALA A 127 2.40 -5.88 -3.01
N VAL A 128 3.01 -6.46 -1.97
CA VAL A 128 4.01 -7.54 -2.07
C VAL A 128 3.46 -8.76 -2.82
N ILE A 129 2.28 -9.24 -2.41
CA ILE A 129 1.64 -10.39 -3.06
C ILE A 129 1.39 -10.09 -4.55
N SER A 130 0.82 -8.91 -4.84
CA SER A 130 0.54 -8.48 -6.22
C SER A 130 1.81 -8.45 -7.08
N GLU A 131 2.87 -7.83 -6.57
CA GLU A 131 4.13 -7.69 -7.30
C GLU A 131 4.85 -9.01 -7.51
N LEU A 132 4.89 -9.90 -6.51
CA LEU A 132 5.42 -11.26 -6.66
C LEU A 132 4.66 -12.04 -7.73
N VAL A 133 3.32 -12.00 -7.69
CA VAL A 133 2.48 -12.71 -8.67
C VAL A 133 2.75 -12.18 -10.08
N HIS A 134 2.79 -10.86 -10.28
CA HIS A 134 3.06 -10.25 -11.57
C HIS A 134 4.48 -10.48 -12.07
N HIS A 135 5.48 -10.48 -11.19
CA HIS A 135 6.85 -10.82 -11.55
C HIS A 135 6.97 -12.22 -12.15
N TYR A 136 6.29 -13.21 -11.55
CA TYR A 136 6.32 -14.59 -12.07
C TYR A 136 5.42 -14.80 -13.28
N ARG A 137 4.22 -14.18 -13.33
CA ARG A 137 3.24 -14.39 -14.41
C ARG A 137 3.50 -13.54 -15.65
N SER A 138 4.15 -12.40 -15.49
CA SER A 138 4.33 -11.40 -16.55
C SER A 138 5.75 -10.80 -16.53
N PRO A 139 6.81 -11.62 -16.59
CA PRO A 139 8.20 -11.16 -16.38
C PRO A 139 8.70 -10.16 -17.43
N ASN A 140 8.07 -10.12 -18.61
CA ASN A 140 8.41 -9.20 -19.70
C ASN A 140 7.51 -7.96 -19.74
N ALA A 141 6.64 -7.79 -18.73
CA ALA A 141 5.77 -6.63 -18.61
C ALA A 141 6.28 -5.65 -17.55
N GLY A 142 6.06 -4.36 -17.77
CA GLY A 142 6.63 -3.33 -16.93
C GLY A 142 6.18 -1.92 -17.29
N VAL A 143 7.02 -0.94 -16.98
CA VAL A 143 6.71 0.50 -17.04
C VAL A 143 6.26 0.96 -18.42
N ASP A 144 6.99 0.62 -19.48
CA ASP A 144 6.71 1.13 -20.83
C ASP A 144 5.30 0.73 -21.29
N GLN A 145 4.94 -0.55 -21.17
CA GLN A 145 3.61 -1.06 -21.52
C GLN A 145 2.51 -0.45 -20.66
N ALA A 146 2.78 -0.20 -19.38
CA ALA A 146 1.83 0.46 -18.49
C ALA A 146 1.59 1.93 -18.88
N LEU A 147 2.63 2.64 -19.32
CA LEU A 147 2.53 4.00 -19.83
C LEU A 147 1.81 4.04 -21.17
N ASP A 148 2.10 3.14 -22.11
CA ASP A 148 1.38 3.06 -23.40
C ASP A 148 -0.13 2.86 -23.17
N ALA A 149 -0.50 1.95 -22.26
CA ALA A 149 -1.88 1.73 -21.86
C ALA A 149 -2.51 2.94 -21.16
N LEU A 150 -1.73 3.68 -20.37
CA LEU A 150 -2.19 4.93 -19.75
C LEU A 150 -2.45 6.01 -20.80
N GLU A 151 -1.52 6.26 -21.72
CA GLU A 151 -1.68 7.26 -22.77
C GLU A 151 -2.89 6.97 -23.63
N SER A 152 -3.11 5.70 -23.99
CA SER A 152 -4.30 5.30 -24.76
C SER A 152 -5.59 5.68 -24.04
N LYS A 153 -5.68 5.42 -22.73
CA LYS A 153 -6.83 5.83 -21.91
C LYS A 153 -6.96 7.35 -21.78
N LEU A 154 -5.86 8.09 -21.71
CA LEU A 154 -5.87 9.55 -21.61
C LEU A 154 -6.34 10.20 -22.92
N VAL A 155 -5.93 9.65 -24.07
CA VAL A 155 -6.43 10.05 -25.39
C VAL A 155 -7.94 9.82 -25.48
N ASP A 156 -8.40 8.63 -25.13
CA ASP A 156 -9.83 8.29 -25.13
C ASP A 156 -10.63 9.20 -24.18
N PHE A 157 -10.12 9.40 -22.95
CA PHE A 157 -10.73 10.28 -21.97
C PHE A 157 -10.85 11.71 -22.50
N THR A 158 -9.76 12.26 -23.07
CA THR A 158 -9.74 13.60 -23.66
C THR A 158 -10.77 13.75 -24.78
N ALA A 159 -10.90 12.76 -25.65
CA ALA A 159 -11.89 12.76 -26.73
C ALA A 159 -13.33 12.73 -26.17
N LEU A 160 -13.59 11.90 -25.15
CA LEU A 160 -14.91 11.79 -24.52
C LEU A 160 -15.31 13.05 -23.73
N THR A 161 -14.34 13.77 -23.18
CA THR A 161 -14.59 14.95 -22.34
C THR A 161 -14.38 16.29 -23.05
N ALA A 162 -14.10 16.30 -24.36
CA ALA A 162 -13.71 17.51 -25.10
C ALA A 162 -14.71 18.67 -25.00
N ASN A 163 -16.00 18.38 -24.83
CA ASN A 163 -17.08 19.37 -24.74
C ASN A 163 -17.70 19.47 -23.34
N LEU A 164 -17.04 18.91 -22.31
CA LEU A 164 -17.52 18.93 -20.93
C LEU A 164 -16.75 19.96 -20.11
N ASP A 165 -17.43 20.56 -19.12
CA ASP A 165 -16.77 21.35 -18.09
C ASP A 165 -16.05 20.41 -17.10
N MET A 166 -14.72 20.39 -17.20
CA MET A 166 -13.86 19.55 -16.37
C MET A 166 -13.35 20.26 -15.11
N SER A 167 -13.83 21.49 -14.81
CA SER A 167 -13.36 22.29 -13.67
C SER A 167 -13.58 21.63 -12.31
N ARG A 168 -14.52 20.67 -12.23
CA ARG A 168 -14.85 19.91 -11.00
C ARG A 168 -14.40 18.46 -11.03
N PHE A 169 -13.72 18.04 -12.10
CA PHE A 169 -13.18 16.70 -12.17
C PHE A 169 -11.86 16.63 -11.41
N HIS A 170 -11.76 15.67 -10.49
CA HIS A 170 -10.58 15.44 -9.69
C HIS A 170 -10.27 13.94 -9.64
N LEU A 171 -9.05 13.56 -10.00
CA LEU A 171 -8.55 12.19 -9.88
C LEU A 171 -7.53 12.08 -8.74
N MET A 172 -7.65 11.00 -7.99
CA MET A 172 -6.69 10.59 -6.96
C MET A 172 -6.19 9.18 -7.28
N ASP A 173 -4.91 8.91 -7.01
CA ASP A 173 -4.36 7.55 -7.05
C ASP A 173 -4.61 6.81 -5.74
N PHE A 174 -5.43 5.75 -5.76
CA PHE A 174 -5.62 4.77 -4.68
C PHE A 174 -5.16 3.35 -5.09
N GLY A 175 -4.09 3.27 -5.89
CA GLY A 175 -3.63 2.06 -6.58
C GLY A 175 -2.71 1.12 -5.80
N THR A 176 -2.21 1.50 -4.61
CA THR A 176 -1.09 0.81 -3.94
C THR A 176 -1.32 -0.69 -3.74
N ARG A 177 -2.45 -1.09 -3.14
CA ARG A 177 -2.73 -2.47 -2.70
C ARG A 177 -2.64 -3.53 -3.80
N ARG A 178 -2.90 -3.17 -5.05
CA ARG A 178 -3.02 -4.09 -6.19
C ARG A 178 -2.22 -3.61 -7.40
N ARG A 179 -1.16 -2.84 -7.15
CA ARG A 179 -0.26 -2.37 -8.21
C ARG A 179 0.43 -3.55 -8.90
N PHE A 180 0.79 -3.36 -10.16
CA PHE A 180 1.60 -4.35 -10.88
C PHE A 180 3.00 -4.46 -10.27
N SER A 181 3.67 -3.32 -10.10
CA SER A 181 4.87 -3.17 -9.30
C SER A 181 4.94 -1.76 -8.74
N ARG A 182 5.83 -1.52 -7.78
CA ARG A 182 6.15 -0.19 -7.27
C ARG A 182 6.56 0.78 -8.38
N GLU A 183 7.41 0.33 -9.30
CA GLU A 183 7.94 1.14 -10.41
C GLU A 183 6.81 1.53 -11.38
N VAL A 184 5.88 0.61 -11.64
CA VAL A 184 4.70 0.88 -12.47
C VAL A 184 3.79 1.91 -11.81
N GLN A 185 3.49 1.78 -10.51
CA GLN A 185 2.68 2.78 -9.80
C GLN A 185 3.36 4.15 -9.85
N GLN A 186 4.66 4.22 -9.57
CA GLN A 186 5.42 5.46 -9.62
C GLN A 186 5.36 6.12 -11.01
N ALA A 187 5.54 5.34 -12.09
CA ALA A 187 5.50 5.85 -13.45
C ALA A 187 4.12 6.42 -13.81
N ILE A 188 3.05 5.68 -13.48
CA ILE A 188 1.66 6.12 -13.70
C ILE A 188 1.38 7.41 -12.93
N VAL A 189 1.71 7.48 -11.63
CA VAL A 189 1.48 8.66 -10.80
C VAL A 189 2.27 9.87 -11.32
N LYS A 190 3.53 9.69 -11.70
CA LYS A 190 4.36 10.76 -12.26
C LYS A 190 3.80 11.30 -13.58
N ARG A 191 3.21 10.43 -14.41
CA ARG A 191 2.55 10.87 -15.65
C ARG A 191 1.23 11.60 -15.36
N LEU A 192 0.41 11.07 -14.47
CA LEU A 192 -0.87 11.69 -14.07
C LEU A 192 -0.66 13.05 -13.39
N GLN A 193 0.45 13.27 -12.68
CA GLN A 193 0.82 14.56 -12.09
C GLN A 193 0.89 15.71 -13.11
N GLN A 194 1.03 15.41 -14.40
CA GLN A 194 1.04 16.42 -15.47
C GLN A 194 -0.37 16.90 -15.84
N GLU A 195 -1.41 16.19 -15.41
CA GLU A 195 -2.81 16.52 -15.68
C GLU A 195 -3.35 17.47 -14.60
N SER A 196 -4.00 18.56 -15.02
CA SER A 196 -4.48 19.61 -14.09
C SER A 196 -5.56 19.14 -13.10
N TRP A 197 -6.23 18.04 -13.42
CA TRP A 197 -7.28 17.43 -12.60
C TRP A 197 -6.75 16.36 -11.64
N PHE A 198 -5.46 16.01 -11.69
CA PHE A 198 -4.87 15.07 -10.74
C PHE A 198 -4.53 15.79 -9.42
N VAL A 199 -5.09 15.34 -8.31
CA VAL A 199 -5.03 16.07 -7.03
C VAL A 199 -4.15 15.43 -5.96
N GLY A 200 -3.73 14.17 -6.15
CA GLY A 200 -2.86 13.50 -5.18
C GLY A 200 -2.90 11.98 -5.23
N THR A 201 -2.25 11.35 -4.27
CA THR A 201 -2.13 9.89 -4.13
C THR A 201 -2.33 9.49 -2.66
N SER A 202 -2.86 8.29 -2.41
CA SER A 202 -2.85 7.73 -1.06
C SER A 202 -1.47 7.24 -0.63
N ASN A 203 -0.57 6.93 -1.55
CA ASN A 203 0.72 6.35 -1.20
C ASN A 203 1.63 7.41 -0.55
N TYR A 204 1.98 7.22 0.72
CA TYR A 204 2.72 8.22 1.48
C TYR A 204 4.15 8.45 0.95
N ASP A 205 4.83 7.38 0.52
CA ASP A 205 6.16 7.47 -0.07
C ASP A 205 6.14 8.22 -1.41
N LEU A 206 5.17 7.94 -2.29
CA LEU A 206 5.00 8.70 -3.53
C LEU A 206 4.60 10.15 -3.26
N ALA A 207 3.70 10.40 -2.31
CA ALA A 207 3.31 11.75 -1.92
C ALA A 207 4.53 12.59 -1.52
N ARG A 208 5.39 12.01 -0.67
CA ARG A 208 6.65 12.63 -0.24
C ARG A 208 7.63 12.84 -1.39
N ARG A 209 7.94 11.80 -2.16
CA ARG A 209 8.98 11.85 -3.20
C ARG A 209 8.60 12.68 -4.43
N LEU A 210 7.30 12.83 -4.70
CA LEU A 210 6.78 13.58 -5.85
C LEU A 210 6.13 14.91 -5.45
N ALA A 211 6.22 15.31 -4.18
CA ALA A 211 5.61 16.52 -3.63
C ALA A 211 4.10 16.63 -3.96
N LEU A 212 3.37 15.52 -3.80
CA LEU A 212 1.92 15.44 -3.99
C LEU A 212 1.21 15.50 -2.65
N THR A 213 -0.07 15.90 -2.68
CA THR A 213 -0.95 15.84 -1.51
C THR A 213 -1.21 14.37 -1.13
N PRO A 214 -0.93 13.94 0.12
CA PRO A 214 -1.33 12.62 0.60
C PRO A 214 -2.85 12.59 0.84
N MET A 215 -3.53 11.63 0.22
CA MET A 215 -4.99 11.52 0.25
C MET A 215 -5.42 10.29 1.05
N GLY A 216 -6.32 10.47 2.01
CA GLY A 216 -6.84 9.35 2.79
C GLY A 216 -8.00 9.78 3.67
N THR A 217 -8.96 8.90 3.84
CA THR A 217 -10.09 9.09 4.75
C THR A 217 -9.94 8.13 5.93
N GLN A 218 -10.92 7.24 6.10
CA GLN A 218 -10.95 6.14 7.05
C GLN A 218 -11.45 4.91 6.29
N ALA A 219 -11.10 3.72 6.75
CA ALA A 219 -11.54 2.47 6.14
C ALA A 219 -12.59 1.74 6.97
N HIS A 220 -13.19 0.72 6.38
CA HIS A 220 -14.20 -0.10 7.01
C HIS A 220 -13.74 -0.75 8.32
N GLU A 221 -12.45 -1.08 8.45
CA GLU A 221 -11.92 -1.72 9.67
C GLU A 221 -12.17 -0.89 10.93
N TRP A 222 -12.16 0.44 10.81
CA TRP A 222 -12.43 1.33 11.93
C TRP A 222 -13.82 1.08 12.48
N PHE A 223 -14.83 1.05 11.60
CA PHE A 223 -16.21 0.78 11.97
C PHE A 223 -16.44 -0.66 12.42
N GLN A 224 -15.74 -1.62 11.80
CA GLN A 224 -15.84 -3.03 12.16
C GLN A 224 -15.29 -3.31 13.56
N ALA A 225 -14.19 -2.66 13.94
CA ALA A 225 -13.61 -2.81 15.27
C ALA A 225 -14.56 -2.34 16.38
N HIS A 226 -15.39 -1.33 16.13
CA HIS A 226 -16.37 -0.80 17.09
C HIS A 226 -17.64 -1.68 17.26
N GLN A 227 -17.70 -2.85 16.62
CA GLN A 227 -18.80 -3.80 16.77
C GLN A 227 -18.62 -4.76 17.95
N GLN A 228 -17.45 -4.75 18.58
CA GLN A 228 -17.09 -5.51 19.79
C GLN A 228 -16.73 -4.52 20.90
#